data_AF-A0A0J5JEB9-F1
#
_entry.id   AF-A0A0J5JEB9-F1
#
_cell.length_a   1.000
_cell.length_b   1.000
_cell.length_c   1.000
_cell.angle_alpha   90.00
_cell.angle_beta   90.00
_cell.angle_gamma   90.00
#
_symmetry.space_group_name_H-M   'P 1'
#
loop_
_entity.id
_entity.type
_entity.pdbx_description
1 polymer ?
#
loop_
_entity_poly.entity_id
_entity_poly.type
_entity_poly.pdbx_seq_one_letter_code
_entity_poly.pdbx_strand_id
1 'polypeptide(L)' 'MAGPIDSRPASERYTQKRLEKLLADAELNATRDWDRNFITDMQSRYKSYGMGIHISTLQKHHLERIAAIEE' A
#
# COMPACT_ATOMS: atom_id res chain seq x y z
N MET A 1 16.95 -14.87 -12.31
CA MET A 1 16.60 -13.61 -12.98
C MET A 1 15.63 -12.86 -12.06
N ALA A 2 16.10 -11.82 -11.36
CA ALA A 2 15.20 -10.94 -10.62
C ALA A 2 14.58 -9.99 -11.66
N GLY A 3 13.27 -10.13 -11.92
CA GLY A 3 12.56 -9.18 -12.78
C GLY A 3 12.72 -7.76 -12.25
N PRO A 4 12.59 -6.72 -13.10
CA PRO A 4 12.68 -5.34 -12.64
C PRO A 4 11.72 -5.18 -11.46
N ILE A 5 12.22 -4.65 -10.35
CA ILE A 5 11.39 -4.19 -9.24
C ILE A 5 10.53 -3.08 -9.85
N ASP A 6 9.39 -3.45 -10.43
CA ASP A 6 8.49 -2.55 -11.13
C ASP A 6 7.81 -1.72 -10.04
N SER A 7 8.54 -0.69 -9.59
CA SER A 7 8.13 0.29 -8.61
C SER A 7 7.68 1.50 -9.39
N ARG A 8 6.37 1.74 -9.37
CA ARG A 8 5.76 2.89 -10.05
C ARG A 8 5.18 3.84 -9.02
N PRO A 9 5.10 5.14 -9.31
CA PRO A 9 4.39 6.07 -8.46
C PRO A 9 2.96 5.60 -8.24
N ALA A 10 2.44 5.85 -7.04
CA ALA A 10 1.10 5.44 -6.67
C ALA A 10 0.05 6.09 -7.56
N SER A 11 0.31 7.29 -8.09
CA SER A 11 -0.52 7.95 -9.11
C SER A 11 -0.73 7.15 -10.39
N GLU A 12 0.22 6.31 -10.80
CA GLU A 12 0.07 5.44 -11.98
C GLU A 12 -0.72 4.16 -11.66
N ARG A 13 -0.78 3.77 -10.39
CA ARG A 13 -1.41 2.50 -9.96
C ARG A 13 -2.80 2.71 -9.36
N TYR A 14 -3.02 3.84 -8.71
CA TYR A 14 -4.22 4.15 -7.94
C TYR A 14 -4.61 5.61 -8.12
N THR A 15 -5.92 5.87 -8.01
CA THR A 15 -6.42 7.22 -7.77
C THR A 15 -6.28 7.56 -6.29
N GLN A 16 -6.21 8.86 -5.96
CA GLN A 16 -5.96 9.32 -4.59
C GLN A 16 -6.97 8.71 -3.61
N LYS A 17 -8.26 8.85 -3.94
CA LYS A 17 -9.35 8.27 -3.16
C LYS A 17 -9.24 6.75 -2.98
N ARG A 18 -8.75 6.03 -4.00
CA ARG A 18 -8.63 4.57 -3.95
C ARG A 18 -7.47 4.14 -3.07
N LEU A 19 -6.34 4.84 -3.13
CA LEU A 19 -5.22 4.57 -2.25
C LEU A 19 -5.56 4.88 -0.79
N GLU A 20 -6.21 6.01 -0.53
CA GLU A 20 -6.69 6.39 0.80
C GLU A 20 -7.64 5.33 1.37
N LYS A 21 -8.58 4.86 0.55
CA LYS A 21 -9.48 3.76 0.93
C LYS A 21 -8.71 2.47 1.24
N LEU A 22 -7.78 2.05 0.37
CA LEU A 22 -6.97 0.85 0.60
C LEU A 22 -6.13 0.93 1.87
N LEU A 23 -5.53 2.09 2.17
CA LEU A 23 -4.76 2.29 3.39
C LEU A 23 -5.64 2.24 4.63
N ALA A 24 -6.84 2.82 4.57
CA ALA A 24 -7.81 2.77 5.66
C ALA A 24 -8.35 1.34 5.88
N ASP A 25 -8.78 0.65 4.82
CA ASP A 25 -9.23 -0.75 4.88
C ASP A 25 -8.10 -1.66 5.40
N ALA A 26 -6.88 -1.48 4.90
CA ALA A 26 -5.74 -2.27 5.36
C ALA A 26 -5.35 -1.97 6.81
N GLU A 27 -5.50 -0.74 7.31
CA GLU A 27 -5.27 -0.41 8.72
C GLU A 27 -6.27 -1.13 9.63
N LEU A 28 -7.55 -1.16 9.23
CA LEU A 28 -8.61 -1.87 9.97
C LEU A 28 -8.38 -3.39 9.95
N ASN A 29 -7.91 -3.92 8.82
CA ASN A 29 -7.72 -5.35 8.61
C ASN A 29 -6.33 -5.87 9.04
N ALA A 30 -5.38 -4.98 9.39
CA ALA A 30 -4.06 -5.37 9.84
C ALA A 30 -4.11 -6.06 11.21
N THR A 31 -4.09 -7.39 11.19
CA THR A 31 -4.13 -8.23 12.40
C THR A 31 -2.76 -8.53 12.98
N ARG A 32 -1.71 -8.54 12.15
CA ARG A 32 -0.34 -8.90 12.55
C ARG A 32 0.52 -7.65 12.77
N ASP A 33 1.45 -7.70 13.72
CA ASP A 33 2.33 -6.56 14.05
C ASP A 33 3.14 -6.05 12.84
N TRP A 34 3.60 -6.97 12.00
CA TRP A 34 4.36 -6.61 10.80
C TRP A 34 3.47 -5.99 9.70
N ASP A 35 2.20 -6.40 9.59
CA ASP A 35 1.23 -5.76 8.69
C ASP A 35 0.91 -4.34 9.17
N ARG A 36 0.70 -4.16 10.48
CA ARG A 36 0.49 -2.84 11.08
C ARG A 36 1.67 -1.90 10.81
N ASN A 37 2.89 -2.36 11.06
CA ASN A 37 4.10 -1.58 10.78
C ASN A 37 4.23 -1.22 9.30
N PHE A 38 3.86 -2.14 8.40
CA PHE A 38 3.87 -1.90 6.96
C PHE A 38 2.86 -0.82 6.55
N ILE A 39 1.61 -0.89 7.06
CA ILE A 39 0.58 0.10 6.77
C ILE A 39 0.93 1.47 7.37
N THR A 40 1.45 1.50 8.60
CA THR A 40 1.91 2.75 9.22
C THR A 40 3.06 3.41 8.44
N ASP A 41 4.04 2.64 7.95
CA ASP A 41 5.11 3.16 7.07
C ASP A 41 4.55 3.70 5.75
N MET A 42 3.64 2.95 5.10
CA MET A 42 2.96 3.37 3.88
C MET A 42 2.17 4.68 4.06
N GLN A 43 1.38 4.78 5.12
CA GLN A 43 0.61 5.98 5.45
C GLN A 43 1.52 7.16 5.77
N SER A 44 2.61 6.94 6.50
CA SER A 44 3.59 7.97 6.82
C SER A 44 4.21 8.54 5.53
N ARG A 45 4.64 7.67 4.61
CA ARG A 45 5.15 8.07 3.30
C ARG A 45 4.09 8.79 2.47
N TYR A 46 2.86 8.28 2.48
CA TYR A 46 1.75 8.92 1.78
C TYR A 46 1.46 10.32 2.34
N LYS A 47 1.55 10.52 3.65
CA LYS A 47 1.39 11.85 4.28
C LYS A 47 2.51 12.81 3.91
N SER A 48 3.74 12.34 3.76
CA SER A 48 4.89 13.16 3.38
C SER A 48 4.98 13.46 1.88
N TYR A 49 4.67 12.49 1.02
CA TYR A 49 4.91 12.57 -0.43
C TYR A 49 3.63 12.52 -1.28
N GLY A 50 2.47 12.24 -0.67
CA GLY A 50 1.20 12.08 -1.36
C GLY A 50 1.24 10.94 -2.38
N MET A 51 0.68 11.20 -3.56
CA MET A 51 0.64 10.25 -4.68
C MET A 51 2.00 10.04 -5.36
N GLY A 52 3.04 10.77 -4.94
CA GLY A 52 4.42 10.60 -5.40
C GLY A 52 5.16 9.43 -4.75
N ILE A 53 4.53 8.71 -3.81
CA ILE A 53 5.16 7.50 -3.24
C ILE A 53 5.30 6.42 -4.32
N HIS A 54 6.45 5.75 -4.32
CA HIS A 54 6.65 4.60 -5.19
C HIS A 54 6.18 3.33 -4.49
N ILE A 55 5.30 2.60 -5.17
CA ILE A 55 4.76 1.32 -4.70
C ILE A 55 5.26 0.24 -5.65
N SER A 56 6.05 -0.68 -5.10
CA SER A 56 6.47 -1.88 -5.81
C SER A 56 5.31 -2.86 -5.99
N THR A 57 5.38 -3.72 -7.01
CA THR A 57 4.37 -4.76 -7.23
C THR A 57 4.15 -5.65 -6.01
N LEU A 58 5.20 -5.99 -5.26
CA LEU A 58 5.09 -6.75 -4.00
C LEU A 58 4.30 -5.96 -2.94
N GLN A 59 4.64 -4.70 -2.73
CA GLN A 59 3.95 -3.84 -1.76
C GLN A 59 2.48 -3.60 -2.15
N LYS A 60 2.20 -3.49 -3.44
CA LYS A 60 0.82 -3.44 -3.98
C LYS A 60 0.06 -4.71 -3.60
N HIS A 61 0.59 -5.88 -3.94
CA HIS A 61 -0.07 -7.16 -3.61
C HIS A 61 -0.25 -7.32 -2.10
N HIS A 62 0.72 -6.83 -1.34
CA HIS A 62 0.67 -6.83 0.12
C HIS A 62 -0.47 -6.00 0.66
N LEU A 63 -0.54 -4.73 0.23
CA LEU A 63 -1.57 -3.78 0.60
C LEU A 63 -2.96 -4.30 0.19
N GLU A 64 -3.10 -4.77 -1.05
CA GLU A 64 -4.35 -5.34 -1.55
C GLU A 64 -4.77 -6.58 -0.78
N ARG A 65 -3.82 -7.43 -0.36
CA ARG A 65 -4.12 -8.62 0.44
C ARG A 65 -4.61 -8.26 1.85
N ILE A 66 -4.02 -7.27 2.51
CA ILE A 66 -4.49 -6.81 3.83
C ILE A 66 -5.85 -6.12 3.68
N ALA A 67 -5.99 -5.22 2.71
CA ALA A 67 -7.23 -4.48 2.47
C ALA A 67 -8.39 -5.40 2.04
N ALA A 68 -8.12 -6.41 1.23
CA ALA A 68 -9.11 -7.38 0.74
C ALA A 68 -9.23 -8.62 1.63
N ILE A 69 -9.00 -8.51 2.94
CA ILE A 69 -9.56 -9.47 3.91
C ILE A 69 -11.10 -9.31 3.86
N GLU A 70 -11.70 -9.81 2.79
CA GLU A 70 -13.05 -10.33 2.77
C GLU A 70 -12.89 -11.86 2.79
N GLU A 71 -13.62 -12.48 3.72
CA GLU A 71 -13.71 -13.94 3.94
C GLU A 71 -14.15 -14.71 2.69
#